data_AF-R7NK30-F1
#
_entry.id   AF-R7NK30-F1
#
_cell.length_a   1.000
_cell.length_b   1.000
_cell.length_c   1.000
_cell.angle_alpha   90.00
_cell.angle_beta   90.00
_cell.angle_gamma   90.00
#
_symmetry.space_group_name_H-M   'P 1'
#
loop_
_entity.id
_entity.type
_entity.pdbx_description
1 polymer ?
#
loop_
_entity_poly.entity_id
_entity_poly.type
_entity_poly.pdbx_seq_one_letter_code
_entity_poly.pdbx_strand_id
1 'polypeptide(L)'
;MTKKGTKCYLYFDKYSLAKEILDKLGLVVNEGTPDFSKTATTDEGVYKSQDDWGDSYYFRGAVNNNWLKFAGFYWRIIRINGDGSIRVIYNGTSTETTGDSTVIESSKIFNSNSNRSEYVGYMYATNQQHGNTTDSLIKDVLDNWYNSNLASYADKISIEAGFCGDREMASGSSWSSEPSSTIYYAAYGRLSDNKTPTLKCSNSSDLYTVSGSSKGNKKLNNPIGLISADEISMAGGAYNISNTNYYLYSNKYYWTMSPYYFDVDRNSNYARVFIVNANGGLYYSHVDWAAPNIRPVINIESNVIISSGNGTSSNPFVLKSLGSFFFFLKFMHLVKTK
;
A
#
# COMPACT_ATOMS: atom_id res chain seq x y z
N MET A 1 58.50 20.90 -9.63
CA MET A 1 57.13 21.45 -9.63
C MET A 1 56.14 20.31 -9.73
N THR A 2 55.14 20.36 -8.87
CA THR A 2 54.18 19.32 -8.52
C THR A 2 52.98 19.26 -9.48
N LYS A 3 52.60 18.02 -9.81
CA LYS A 3 51.27 17.44 -10.12
C LYS A 3 50.31 18.18 -11.08
N LYS A 4 49.83 17.42 -12.07
CA LYS A 4 48.39 17.35 -12.35
C LYS A 4 47.97 15.92 -12.69
N GLY A 5 47.56 15.19 -11.66
CA GLY A 5 46.83 13.94 -11.82
C GLY A 5 45.39 14.25 -12.17
N THR A 6 44.91 13.76 -13.31
CA THR A 6 43.52 13.85 -13.72
C THR A 6 42.70 12.94 -12.80
N LYS A 7 41.88 13.52 -11.91
CA LYS A 7 40.92 12.74 -11.13
C LYS A 7 39.76 12.36 -12.06
N CYS A 8 39.68 11.09 -12.44
CA CYS A 8 38.44 10.54 -13.00
C CYS A 8 37.43 10.39 -11.87
N TYR A 9 36.32 11.11 -11.96
CA TYR A 9 35.17 10.90 -11.10
C TYR A 9 34.35 9.76 -11.70
N LEU A 10 34.42 8.56 -11.10
CA LEU A 10 33.47 7.49 -11.36
C LEU A 10 32.16 7.88 -10.68
N TYR A 11 31.21 8.37 -11.47
CA TYR A 11 29.82 8.47 -11.05
C TYR A 11 29.21 7.08 -11.14
N PHE A 12 29.06 6.42 -10.00
CA PHE A 12 28.18 5.26 -9.91
C PHE A 12 26.78 5.81 -9.73
N ASP A 13 26.01 5.89 -10.81
CA ASP A 13 24.58 6.08 -10.69
C ASP A 13 24.04 4.95 -9.80
N LYS A 14 23.42 5.31 -8.69
CA LYS A 14 22.86 4.34 -7.74
C LYS A 14 21.80 3.54 -8.50
N TYR A 15 22.11 2.27 -8.78
CA TYR A 15 21.18 1.36 -9.43
C TYR A 15 19.87 1.29 -8.62
N SER A 16 18.77 1.69 -9.24
CA SER A 16 17.43 1.67 -8.66
C SER A 16 16.59 0.65 -9.43
N LEU A 17 16.23 -0.45 -8.76
CA LEU A 17 15.38 -1.47 -9.37
C LEU A 17 13.98 -0.92 -9.66
N ALA A 18 13.47 -0.04 -8.80
CA ALA A 18 12.24 0.70 -9.04
C ALA A 18 12.29 1.51 -10.34
N LYS A 19 13.41 2.18 -10.63
CA LYS A 19 13.59 2.94 -11.87
C LYS A 19 13.64 2.02 -13.10
N GLU A 20 14.33 0.88 -13.01
CA GLU A 20 14.32 -0.12 -14.10
C GLU A 20 12.89 -0.60 -14.42
N ILE A 21 12.08 -0.86 -13.40
CA ILE A 21 10.70 -1.31 -13.58
C ILE A 21 9.81 -0.20 -14.14
N LEU A 22 9.98 1.04 -13.67
CA LEU A 22 9.29 2.21 -14.22
C LEU A 22 9.57 2.36 -15.73
N ASP A 23 10.84 2.27 -16.12
CA ASP A 23 11.26 2.42 -17.51
C ASP A 23 10.70 1.29 -18.39
N LYS A 24 10.65 0.05 -17.87
CA LYS A 24 10.00 -1.09 -18.56
C LYS A 24 8.50 -0.91 -18.75
N LEU A 25 7.83 -0.21 -17.84
CA LEU A 25 6.41 0.14 -17.96
C LEU A 25 6.19 1.34 -18.90
N GLY A 26 7.27 1.98 -19.38
CA GLY A 26 7.18 3.16 -20.25
C GLY A 26 6.60 4.39 -19.55
N LEU A 27 6.76 4.47 -18.23
CA LEU A 27 6.17 5.54 -17.41
C LEU A 27 7.13 6.72 -17.27
N VAL A 28 6.58 7.93 -17.31
CA VAL A 28 7.33 9.19 -17.15
C VAL A 28 7.01 9.78 -15.79
N VAL A 29 8.04 10.18 -15.06
CA VAL A 29 7.90 10.80 -13.73
C VAL A 29 7.77 12.30 -13.90
N ASN A 30 6.78 12.88 -13.22
CA ASN A 30 6.63 14.32 -13.10
C ASN A 30 7.55 14.87 -12.00
N GLU A 31 8.05 16.07 -12.24
CA GLU A 31 8.88 16.80 -11.29
C GLU A 31 8.04 17.43 -10.17
N GLY A 32 8.67 17.65 -9.02
CA GLY A 32 8.06 18.30 -7.86
C GLY A 32 7.19 17.38 -6.99
N THR A 33 6.54 17.99 -6.01
CA THR A 33 5.67 17.30 -5.04
C THR A 33 4.24 17.80 -5.21
N PRO A 34 3.25 16.91 -5.39
CA PRO A 34 1.85 17.31 -5.44
C PRO A 34 1.37 18.01 -4.16
N ASP A 35 0.38 18.89 -4.32
CA ASP A 35 -0.34 19.51 -3.20
C ASP A 35 -1.40 18.53 -2.67
N PHE A 36 -1.06 17.77 -1.63
CA PHE A 36 -1.96 16.77 -1.03
C PHE A 36 -3.11 17.39 -0.20
N SER A 37 -3.18 18.73 -0.07
CA SER A 37 -4.39 19.37 0.44
C SER A 37 -5.54 19.38 -0.57
N LYS A 38 -5.22 19.11 -1.84
CA LYS A 38 -6.17 19.06 -2.96
C LYS A 38 -6.31 17.64 -3.50
N THR A 39 -7.52 17.35 -3.94
CA THR A 39 -7.84 16.13 -4.67
C THR A 39 -7.30 16.20 -6.09
N ALA A 40 -6.85 15.07 -6.63
CA ALA A 40 -6.40 14.97 -8.02
C ALA A 40 -7.57 14.56 -8.92
N THR A 41 -8.04 15.47 -9.75
CA THR A 41 -9.25 15.26 -10.58
C THR A 41 -8.96 15.02 -12.06
N THR A 42 -7.72 15.26 -12.48
CA THR A 42 -7.23 15.03 -13.85
C THR A 42 -6.17 13.92 -13.85
N ASP A 43 -5.75 13.48 -15.03
CA ASP A 43 -4.56 12.63 -15.15
C ASP A 43 -3.32 13.46 -14.77
N GLU A 44 -2.79 13.21 -13.58
CA GLU A 44 -1.57 13.86 -13.07
C GLU A 44 -0.35 12.93 -13.21
N GLY A 45 -0.49 11.75 -13.81
CA GLY A 45 0.61 10.84 -14.09
C GLY A 45 1.27 10.20 -12.86
N VAL A 46 2.61 10.14 -12.89
CA VAL A 46 3.43 9.42 -11.90
C VAL A 46 4.37 10.39 -11.20
N TYR A 47 4.50 10.26 -9.87
CA TYR A 47 5.40 11.06 -9.04
C TYR A 47 6.34 10.17 -8.24
N LYS A 48 7.43 10.77 -7.76
CA LYS A 48 8.45 10.10 -6.94
C LYS A 48 8.26 10.41 -5.46
N SER A 49 8.50 9.44 -4.60
CA SER A 49 8.64 9.61 -3.14
C SER A 49 9.65 8.60 -2.57
N GLN A 50 9.83 8.56 -1.25
CA GLN A 50 10.64 7.58 -0.54
C GLN A 50 9.75 6.59 0.22
N ASP A 51 10.04 5.31 0.10
CA ASP A 51 9.51 4.26 0.98
C ASP A 51 10.63 3.62 1.82
N ASP A 52 10.35 2.48 2.46
CA ASP A 52 11.30 1.75 3.31
C ASP A 52 12.44 1.08 2.53
N TRP A 53 12.41 1.13 1.20
CA TRP A 53 13.36 0.52 0.28
C TRP A 53 14.10 1.54 -0.59
N GLY A 54 13.59 2.77 -0.68
CA GLY A 54 14.24 3.91 -1.33
C GLY A 54 13.28 4.65 -2.25
N ASP A 55 13.78 5.02 -3.43
CA ASP A 55 12.99 5.72 -4.46
C ASP A 55 11.79 4.86 -4.91
N SER A 56 10.58 5.33 -4.65
CA SER A 56 9.32 4.72 -5.09
C SER A 56 8.57 5.66 -6.04
N TYR A 57 7.80 5.09 -6.97
CA TYR A 57 7.06 5.83 -7.99
C TYR A 57 5.58 5.50 -7.92
N TYR A 58 4.71 6.47 -7.67
CA TYR A 58 3.28 6.27 -7.44
C TYR A 58 2.42 6.99 -8.47
N PHE A 59 1.30 6.38 -8.82
CA PHE A 59 0.31 6.98 -9.73
C PHE A 59 -0.60 7.96 -8.98
N ARG A 60 -1.01 9.05 -9.65
CA ARG A 60 -1.89 10.08 -9.10
C ARG A 60 -2.94 10.56 -10.11
N GLY A 61 -4.16 10.73 -9.63
CA GLY A 61 -5.25 11.34 -10.39
C GLY A 61 -6.03 10.36 -11.27
N ALA A 62 -6.66 10.88 -12.31
CA ALA A 62 -7.51 10.14 -13.25
C ALA A 62 -6.70 9.36 -14.32
N VAL A 63 -5.60 8.73 -13.90
CA VAL A 63 -4.73 7.95 -14.79
C VAL A 63 -5.48 6.78 -15.42
N ASN A 64 -5.19 6.49 -16.68
CA ASN A 64 -5.80 5.37 -17.40
C ASN A 64 -4.81 4.25 -17.77
N ASN A 65 -3.51 4.44 -17.51
CA ASN A 65 -2.41 3.59 -17.94
C ASN A 65 -1.77 2.77 -16.81
N ASN A 66 -2.53 2.45 -15.75
CA ASN A 66 -2.04 1.71 -14.58
C ASN A 66 -2.83 0.41 -14.32
N TRP A 67 -3.36 -0.23 -15.37
CA TRP A 67 -4.01 -1.53 -15.29
C TRP A 67 -3.02 -2.67 -15.42
N LEU A 68 -3.14 -3.68 -14.55
CA LEU A 68 -2.40 -4.93 -14.58
C LEU A 68 -3.40 -6.10 -14.61
N LYS A 69 -3.13 -7.13 -15.40
CA LYS A 69 -3.87 -8.40 -15.37
C LYS A 69 -2.99 -9.51 -14.81
N PHE A 70 -3.44 -10.14 -13.73
CA PHE A 70 -2.70 -11.17 -13.01
C PHE A 70 -3.65 -12.15 -12.34
N ALA A 71 -3.33 -13.45 -12.43
CA ALA A 71 -4.11 -14.56 -11.84
C ALA A 71 -5.61 -14.54 -12.20
N GLY A 72 -5.96 -14.10 -13.42
CA GLY A 72 -7.36 -14.01 -13.86
C GLY A 72 -8.10 -12.75 -13.42
N PHE A 73 -7.47 -11.87 -12.64
CA PHE A 73 -8.05 -10.63 -12.13
C PHE A 73 -7.42 -9.39 -12.75
N TYR A 74 -8.15 -8.29 -12.71
CA TYR A 74 -7.68 -6.95 -13.02
C TYR A 74 -7.31 -6.23 -11.74
N TRP A 75 -6.20 -5.50 -11.81
CA TRP A 75 -5.62 -4.77 -10.71
C TRP A 75 -5.29 -3.36 -11.17
N ARG A 76 -5.32 -2.41 -10.23
CA ARG A 76 -4.74 -1.08 -10.45
C ARG A 76 -3.37 -1.01 -9.78
N ILE A 77 -2.37 -0.54 -10.50
CA ILE A 77 -1.04 -0.28 -9.95
C ILE A 77 -1.12 0.98 -9.09
N ILE A 78 -0.78 0.84 -7.82
CA ILE A 78 -0.68 1.95 -6.87
C ILE A 78 0.68 2.63 -7.06
N ARG A 79 1.74 1.81 -6.99
CA ARG A 79 3.13 2.28 -7.04
C ARG A 79 4.10 1.16 -7.40
N ILE A 80 5.30 1.57 -7.79
CA ILE A 80 6.50 0.74 -7.86
C ILE A 80 7.28 1.03 -6.58
N ASN A 81 7.45 0.02 -5.74
CA ASN A 81 8.18 0.13 -4.48
C ASN A 81 9.69 0.30 -4.73
N GLY A 82 10.44 0.79 -3.74
CA GLY A 82 11.88 1.00 -3.86
C GLY A 82 12.70 -0.28 -4.14
N ASP A 83 12.19 -1.44 -3.73
CA ASP A 83 12.73 -2.76 -4.04
C ASP A 83 12.35 -3.26 -5.46
N GLY A 84 11.62 -2.44 -6.23
CA GLY A 84 11.14 -2.74 -7.57
C GLY A 84 9.91 -3.63 -7.63
N SER A 85 9.35 -4.08 -6.51
CA SER A 85 8.07 -4.79 -6.54
C SER A 85 6.93 -3.84 -6.96
N ILE A 86 5.94 -4.36 -7.68
CA ILE A 86 4.81 -3.56 -8.18
C ILE A 86 3.62 -3.74 -7.22
N ARG A 87 3.28 -2.70 -6.49
CA ARG A 87 2.17 -2.71 -5.52
C ARG A 87 0.86 -2.47 -6.23
N VAL A 88 -0.08 -3.40 -6.08
CA VAL A 88 -1.35 -3.39 -6.80
C VAL A 88 -2.54 -3.63 -5.90
N ILE A 89 -3.66 -3.01 -6.22
CA ILE A 89 -4.95 -3.19 -5.55
C ILE A 89 -5.95 -3.87 -6.48
N TYR A 90 -6.72 -4.80 -5.91
CA TYR A 90 -7.73 -5.56 -6.62
C TYR A 90 -8.78 -4.64 -7.26
N ASN A 91 -9.18 -5.00 -8.48
CA ASN A 91 -10.23 -4.33 -9.24
C ASN A 91 -11.04 -5.35 -10.08
N GLY A 92 -11.33 -6.52 -9.52
CA GLY A 92 -12.34 -7.42 -10.09
C GLY A 92 -11.87 -8.34 -11.20
N THR A 93 -12.86 -8.95 -11.86
CA THR A 93 -12.70 -9.84 -13.02
C THR A 93 -12.98 -9.14 -14.36
N SER A 94 -13.28 -7.83 -14.32
CA SER A 94 -13.46 -6.95 -15.47
C SER A 94 -12.72 -5.64 -15.26
N THR A 95 -12.82 -4.72 -16.23
CA THR A 95 -12.23 -3.38 -16.13
C THR A 95 -13.21 -2.32 -15.63
N GLU A 96 -14.34 -2.75 -15.06
CA GLU A 96 -15.28 -1.83 -14.40
C GLU A 96 -14.57 -1.12 -13.23
N THR A 97 -14.66 0.19 -13.18
CA THR A 97 -13.98 0.99 -12.15
C THR A 97 -14.80 1.16 -10.89
N THR A 98 -16.10 0.86 -10.93
CA THR A 98 -17.01 1.03 -9.79
C THR A 98 -17.92 -0.19 -9.60
N GLY A 99 -18.54 -0.31 -8.44
CA GLY A 99 -19.53 -1.36 -8.16
C GLY A 99 -18.95 -2.59 -7.46
N ASP A 100 -19.79 -3.61 -7.30
CA ASP A 100 -19.49 -4.80 -6.48
C ASP A 100 -18.36 -5.66 -7.05
N SER A 101 -18.12 -5.60 -8.37
CA SER A 101 -17.01 -6.32 -9.00
C SER A 101 -15.63 -5.84 -8.53
N THR A 102 -15.52 -4.62 -7.98
CA THR A 102 -14.24 -4.03 -7.57
C THR A 102 -13.75 -4.49 -6.19
N VAL A 103 -14.52 -5.34 -5.51
CA VAL A 103 -14.28 -5.81 -4.13
C VAL A 103 -14.44 -7.33 -4.07
N ILE A 104 -13.84 -7.98 -3.07
CA ILE A 104 -13.92 -9.46 -2.94
C ILE A 104 -15.03 -9.93 -2.00
N GLU A 105 -15.44 -9.08 -1.07
CA GLU A 105 -16.42 -9.36 -0.02
C GLU A 105 -17.05 -8.03 0.41
N SER A 106 -18.35 -8.07 0.70
CA SER A 106 -19.13 -6.90 1.09
C SER A 106 -19.53 -6.92 2.55
N SER A 107 -19.69 -5.74 3.15
CA SER A 107 -20.28 -5.56 4.49
C SER A 107 -19.56 -6.37 5.59
N LYS A 108 -18.22 -6.32 5.60
CA LYS A 108 -17.40 -7.00 6.61
C LYS A 108 -16.89 -6.00 7.63
N ILE A 109 -16.90 -6.40 8.90
CA ILE A 109 -16.24 -5.63 9.97
C ILE A 109 -14.72 -5.76 9.84
N PHE A 110 -14.00 -4.74 10.29
CA PHE A 110 -12.54 -4.78 10.39
C PHE A 110 -12.09 -5.67 11.57
N ASN A 111 -12.68 -5.45 12.74
CA ASN A 111 -12.43 -6.20 13.96
C ASN A 111 -13.73 -6.35 14.77
N SER A 112 -13.90 -7.49 15.45
CA SER A 112 -15.08 -7.77 16.27
C SER A 112 -15.13 -6.97 17.56
N ASN A 113 -13.96 -6.60 18.09
CA ASN A 113 -13.86 -5.76 19.27
C ASN A 113 -13.47 -4.35 18.86
N SER A 114 -14.04 -3.36 19.53
CA SER A 114 -13.82 -1.93 19.24
C SER A 114 -13.54 -1.09 20.49
N ASN A 115 -13.69 -1.63 21.70
CA ASN A 115 -13.65 -0.88 22.96
C ASN A 115 -12.24 -0.67 23.56
N ARG A 116 -11.18 -1.05 22.85
CA ARG A 116 -9.78 -0.79 23.23
C ARG A 116 -8.98 -0.26 22.04
N SER A 117 -7.97 0.54 22.31
CA SER A 117 -7.23 1.25 21.26
C SER A 117 -6.43 0.31 20.35
N GLU A 118 -5.93 -0.82 20.83
CA GLU A 118 -5.19 -1.78 20.01
C GLU A 118 -6.01 -2.40 18.87
N TYR A 119 -7.35 -2.35 18.92
CA TYR A 119 -8.22 -2.98 17.92
C TYR A 119 -8.25 -2.30 16.56
N VAL A 120 -7.61 -1.13 16.41
CA VAL A 120 -7.32 -0.52 15.10
C VAL A 120 -6.34 -1.34 14.25
N GLY A 121 -5.59 -2.26 14.86
CA GLY A 121 -4.53 -3.02 14.20
C GLY A 121 -5.04 -4.12 13.28
N TYR A 122 -4.37 -4.30 12.13
CA TYR A 122 -4.56 -5.46 11.25
C TYR A 122 -4.24 -6.78 11.96
N MET A 123 -3.29 -6.72 12.89
CA MET A 123 -3.08 -7.67 13.98
C MET A 123 -2.96 -6.87 15.28
N TYR A 124 -3.30 -7.46 16.41
CA TYR A 124 -3.24 -6.81 17.72
C TYR A 124 -2.76 -7.76 18.83
N ALA A 125 -2.45 -7.20 20.00
CA ALA A 125 -2.35 -7.97 21.25
C ALA A 125 -2.88 -7.10 22.39
N THR A 126 -3.58 -7.71 23.34
CA THR A 126 -4.16 -7.01 24.48
C THR A 126 -3.08 -6.25 25.25
N ASN A 127 -3.34 -4.99 25.58
CA ASN A 127 -2.44 -4.11 26.33
C ASN A 127 -1.08 -3.84 25.63
N GLN A 128 -1.01 -3.93 24.29
CA GLN A 128 0.20 -3.61 23.53
C GLN A 128 -0.13 -2.76 22.31
N GLN A 129 0.49 -1.59 22.20
CA GLN A 129 0.36 -0.71 21.02
C GLN A 129 0.73 -1.42 19.72
N HIS A 130 1.86 -2.12 19.72
CA HIS A 130 2.41 -2.82 18.55
C HIS A 130 2.32 -4.35 18.67
N GLY A 131 1.34 -4.84 19.44
CA GLY A 131 1.09 -6.26 19.60
C GLY A 131 0.63 -6.93 18.29
N ASN A 132 1.08 -8.15 18.01
CA ASN A 132 0.80 -8.88 16.77
C ASN A 132 0.57 -10.38 17.01
N THR A 133 -0.16 -10.73 18.07
CA THR A 133 -0.42 -12.13 18.45
C THR A 133 -1.82 -12.61 18.08
N THR A 134 -2.71 -11.68 17.71
CA THR A 134 -4.10 -11.95 17.36
C THR A 134 -4.42 -11.28 16.04
N ASP A 135 -5.04 -12.05 15.15
CA ASP A 135 -5.48 -11.57 13.84
C ASP A 135 -6.81 -10.80 13.96
N SER A 136 -6.95 -9.75 13.17
CA SER A 136 -8.25 -9.10 12.97
C SER A 136 -9.14 -9.94 12.04
N LEU A 137 -10.46 -9.78 12.13
CA LEU A 137 -11.39 -10.50 11.24
C LEU A 137 -11.11 -10.19 9.76
N ILE A 138 -10.74 -8.95 9.44
CA ILE A 138 -10.42 -8.55 8.08
C ILE A 138 -9.20 -9.28 7.51
N LYS A 139 -8.22 -9.60 8.38
CA LYS A 139 -7.05 -10.40 7.98
C LYS A 139 -7.44 -11.82 7.62
N ASP A 140 -8.32 -12.45 8.40
CA ASP A 140 -8.82 -13.80 8.09
C ASP A 140 -9.51 -13.85 6.72
N VAL A 141 -10.29 -12.83 6.38
CA VAL A 141 -10.94 -12.73 5.07
C VAL A 141 -9.92 -12.64 3.93
N LEU A 142 -8.89 -11.80 4.09
CA LEU A 142 -7.83 -11.65 3.09
C LEU A 142 -6.99 -12.93 2.95
N ASP A 143 -6.62 -13.58 4.06
CA ASP A 143 -5.84 -14.82 4.04
C ASP A 143 -6.61 -15.95 3.35
N ASN A 144 -7.91 -16.10 3.65
CA ASN A 144 -8.77 -17.08 2.98
C ASN A 144 -8.87 -16.81 1.48
N TRP A 145 -9.10 -15.55 1.09
CA TRP A 145 -9.18 -15.19 -0.32
C TRP A 145 -7.86 -15.44 -1.06
N TYR A 146 -6.71 -15.10 -0.45
CA TYR A 146 -5.40 -15.40 -1.02
C TYR A 146 -5.22 -16.89 -1.26
N ASN A 147 -5.52 -17.73 -0.25
CA ASN A 147 -5.35 -19.18 -0.33
C ASN A 147 -6.17 -19.79 -1.47
N SER A 148 -7.39 -19.28 -1.70
CA SER A 148 -8.26 -19.78 -2.76
C SER A 148 -7.88 -19.29 -4.17
N ASN A 149 -7.26 -18.11 -4.29
CA ASN A 149 -7.12 -17.42 -5.59
C ASN A 149 -5.68 -17.23 -6.05
N LEU A 150 -4.73 -17.08 -5.12
CA LEU A 150 -3.37 -16.64 -5.40
C LEU A 150 -2.28 -17.61 -4.94
N ALA A 151 -2.61 -18.65 -4.18
CA ALA A 151 -1.63 -19.61 -3.67
C ALA A 151 -0.78 -20.27 -4.78
N SER A 152 -1.36 -20.57 -5.94
CA SER A 152 -0.65 -21.12 -7.10
C SER A 152 0.27 -20.12 -7.82
N TYR A 153 0.22 -18.85 -7.42
CA TYR A 153 1.02 -17.75 -7.96
C TYR A 153 1.96 -17.15 -6.91
N ALA A 154 2.17 -17.80 -5.77
CA ALA A 154 3.02 -17.31 -4.68
C ALA A 154 4.46 -17.00 -5.13
N ASP A 155 4.95 -17.69 -6.16
CA ASP A 155 6.27 -17.46 -6.79
C ASP A 155 6.39 -16.11 -7.52
N LYS A 156 5.27 -15.40 -7.73
CA LYS A 156 5.19 -14.10 -8.42
C LYS A 156 4.78 -12.96 -7.49
N ILE A 157 4.57 -13.25 -6.21
CA ILE A 157 4.12 -12.27 -5.21
C ILE A 157 5.25 -12.05 -4.22
N SER A 158 5.62 -10.79 -4.04
CA SER A 158 6.76 -10.39 -3.24
C SER A 158 6.53 -10.62 -1.75
N ILE A 159 7.57 -11.17 -1.13
CA ILE A 159 7.64 -11.36 0.32
C ILE A 159 8.36 -10.20 1.03
N GLU A 160 9.05 -9.34 0.29
CA GLU A 160 9.91 -8.29 0.85
C GLU A 160 9.13 -7.03 1.18
N ALA A 161 8.43 -6.45 0.20
CA ALA A 161 7.56 -5.30 0.45
C ALA A 161 6.37 -5.69 1.33
N GLY A 162 6.29 -5.07 2.51
CA GLY A 162 5.23 -5.32 3.49
C GLY A 162 4.00 -4.43 3.36
N PHE A 163 3.23 -4.40 4.44
CA PHE A 163 2.02 -3.61 4.61
C PHE A 163 2.13 -2.84 5.93
N CYS A 164 2.02 -1.52 5.91
CA CYS A 164 2.28 -0.70 7.11
C CYS A 164 0.99 -0.34 7.87
N GLY A 165 0.81 -0.93 9.05
CA GLY A 165 -0.30 -0.59 9.94
C GLY A 165 -0.16 0.76 10.64
N ASP A 166 1.07 1.27 10.79
CA ASP A 166 1.40 2.56 11.42
C ASP A 166 0.54 2.93 12.65
N ARG A 167 0.73 2.20 13.76
CA ARG A 167 0.07 2.48 15.04
C ARG A 167 0.85 3.49 15.88
N GLU A 168 1.73 4.28 15.27
CA GLU A 168 2.39 5.41 15.93
C GLU A 168 1.36 6.45 16.37
N MET A 169 1.67 7.16 17.46
CA MET A 169 0.77 8.19 17.99
C MET A 169 0.97 9.53 17.29
N ALA A 170 -0.11 10.30 17.15
CA ALA A 170 -0.02 11.70 16.75
C ALA A 170 0.71 12.53 17.81
N SER A 171 1.25 13.68 17.41
CA SER A 171 1.82 14.64 18.34
C SER A 171 0.81 15.04 19.42
N GLY A 172 1.24 15.03 20.68
CA GLY A 172 0.38 15.33 21.83
C GLY A 172 -0.49 14.17 22.32
N SER A 173 -0.51 13.02 21.63
CA SER A 173 -1.16 11.80 22.11
C SER A 173 -0.15 10.84 22.75
N SER A 174 -0.59 10.09 23.77
CA SER A 174 0.17 8.99 24.37
C SER A 174 -0.68 7.74 24.34
N TRP A 175 -0.09 6.61 23.95
CA TRP A 175 -0.84 5.37 23.80
C TRP A 175 -1.25 4.82 25.16
N SER A 176 -2.49 4.35 25.26
CA SER A 176 -3.02 3.49 26.32
C SER A 176 -4.04 2.55 25.69
N SER A 177 -4.16 1.32 26.17
CA SER A 177 -5.23 0.39 25.75
C SER A 177 -6.61 0.95 26.07
N GLU A 178 -6.73 1.58 27.25
CA GLU A 178 -7.96 2.17 27.79
C GLU A 178 -7.65 3.62 28.24
N PRO A 179 -7.51 4.56 27.30
CA PRO A 179 -7.23 5.95 27.64
C PRO A 179 -8.46 6.60 28.29
N SER A 180 -8.23 7.64 29.11
CA SER A 180 -9.29 8.44 29.73
C SER A 180 -9.84 9.56 28.83
N SER A 181 -9.26 9.73 27.65
CA SER A 181 -9.66 10.72 26.63
C SER A 181 -9.30 10.22 25.24
N THR A 182 -9.91 10.80 24.20
CA THR A 182 -9.64 10.44 22.80
C THR A 182 -8.16 10.61 22.46
N ILE A 183 -7.56 9.58 21.85
CA ILE A 183 -6.16 9.58 21.41
C ILE A 183 -6.09 9.42 19.89
N TYR A 184 -5.15 10.10 19.24
CA TYR A 184 -5.03 10.13 17.79
C TYR A 184 -3.78 9.41 17.31
N TYR A 185 -3.87 8.72 16.18
CA TYR A 185 -2.73 8.06 15.55
C TYR A 185 -2.02 8.99 14.57
N ALA A 186 -0.75 8.73 14.26
CA ALA A 186 0.08 9.60 13.44
C ALA A 186 -0.54 9.86 12.05
N ALA A 187 -1.21 8.86 11.46
CA ALA A 187 -1.92 9.00 10.20
C ALA A 187 -3.04 10.07 10.26
N TYR A 188 -3.73 10.25 11.39
CA TYR A 188 -4.69 11.35 11.57
C TYR A 188 -3.99 12.71 11.37
N GLY A 189 -2.94 12.99 12.13
CA GLY A 189 -2.23 14.27 12.04
C GLY A 189 -1.64 14.52 10.66
N ARG A 190 -1.11 13.46 10.01
CA ARG A 190 -0.57 13.57 8.64
C ARG A 190 -1.64 13.84 7.59
N LEU A 191 -2.81 13.22 7.66
CA LEU A 191 -3.79 13.22 6.55
C LEU A 191 -4.98 14.16 6.78
N SER A 192 -5.44 14.32 8.02
CA SER A 192 -6.50 15.27 8.38
C SER A 192 -5.97 16.69 8.43
N ASP A 193 -4.84 16.90 9.11
CA ASP A 193 -4.41 18.24 9.48
C ASP A 193 -3.30 18.75 8.55
N ASN A 194 -2.18 18.01 8.48
CA ASN A 194 -0.97 18.51 7.82
C ASN A 194 -0.93 18.28 6.31
N LYS A 195 -1.72 17.33 5.80
CA LYS A 195 -1.72 16.92 4.37
C LYS A 195 -0.33 16.47 3.88
N THR A 196 0.35 15.66 4.69
CA THR A 196 1.70 15.15 4.42
C THR A 196 1.72 13.62 4.45
N PRO A 197 1.17 12.95 3.43
CA PRO A 197 1.21 11.48 3.36
C PRO A 197 2.64 10.96 3.23
N THR A 198 2.88 9.74 3.71
CA THR A 198 4.17 9.04 3.63
C THR A 198 4.02 7.59 3.15
N LEU A 199 5.04 7.08 2.47
CA LEU A 199 5.15 5.65 2.11
C LEU A 199 6.07 4.87 3.07
N LYS A 200 6.65 5.54 4.07
CA LYS A 200 7.54 4.92 5.05
C LYS A 200 6.77 4.34 6.23
N CYS A 201 7.18 3.16 6.66
CA CYS A 201 6.76 2.57 7.92
C CYS A 201 7.83 2.80 8.98
N SER A 202 7.58 3.74 9.89
CA SER A 202 8.53 4.13 10.95
C SER A 202 8.84 3.00 11.94
N ASN A 203 7.88 2.09 12.16
CA ASN A 203 7.99 1.02 13.14
C ASN A 203 7.98 -0.36 12.47
N SER A 204 9.06 -1.13 12.65
CA SER A 204 9.18 -2.46 12.06
C SER A 204 8.16 -3.46 12.60
N SER A 205 7.61 -3.23 13.80
CA SER A 205 6.54 -4.06 14.37
C SER A 205 5.21 -3.89 13.65
N ASP A 206 5.01 -2.76 12.96
CA ASP A 206 3.81 -2.46 12.18
C ASP A 206 4.00 -2.63 10.67
N LEU A 207 5.24 -2.91 10.24
CA LEU A 207 5.50 -3.36 8.87
C LEU A 207 5.23 -4.86 8.79
N TYR A 208 4.00 -5.22 8.42
CA TYR A 208 3.56 -6.60 8.29
C TYR A 208 4.21 -7.28 7.08
N THR A 209 4.95 -8.34 7.34
CA THR A 209 5.63 -9.17 6.32
C THR A 209 5.51 -10.65 6.66
N VAL A 210 5.76 -11.52 5.69
CA VAL A 210 5.80 -12.98 5.93
C VAL A 210 7.15 -13.41 6.53
N SER A 211 7.20 -14.62 7.07
CA SER A 211 8.38 -15.16 7.77
C SER A 211 9.68 -15.14 6.96
N GLY A 212 9.59 -15.28 5.63
CA GLY A 212 10.73 -15.27 4.72
C GLY A 212 11.32 -13.89 4.41
N SER A 213 10.64 -12.80 4.78
CA SER A 213 11.06 -11.43 4.46
C SER A 213 12.34 -11.03 5.19
N SER A 214 13.14 -10.16 4.57
CA SER A 214 14.30 -9.56 5.22
C SER A 214 13.96 -8.42 6.19
N LYS A 215 12.78 -7.78 6.05
CA LYS A 215 12.31 -6.65 6.87
C LYS A 215 10.95 -6.91 7.50
N GLY A 216 10.54 -6.00 8.40
CA GLY A 216 9.24 -6.03 9.05
C GLY A 216 9.12 -7.06 10.17
N ASN A 217 7.88 -7.32 10.59
CA ASN A 217 7.58 -8.12 11.78
C ASN A 217 7.50 -9.63 11.53
N LYS A 218 7.49 -10.07 10.26
CA LYS A 218 7.51 -11.48 9.87
C LYS A 218 6.33 -12.30 10.39
N LYS A 219 5.18 -11.66 10.63
CA LYS A 219 3.99 -12.28 11.24
C LYS A 219 2.90 -12.72 10.25
N LEU A 220 2.95 -12.29 9.00
CA LEU A 220 1.94 -12.67 8.03
C LEU A 220 2.11 -14.14 7.60
N ASN A 221 0.98 -14.81 7.41
CA ASN A 221 0.93 -16.12 6.77
C ASN A 221 1.04 -15.97 5.25
N ASN A 222 0.30 -15.02 4.68
CA ASN A 222 0.32 -14.71 3.26
C ASN A 222 0.76 -13.25 3.01
N PRO A 223 1.44 -12.96 1.89
CA PRO A 223 1.87 -11.60 1.52
C PRO A 223 0.72 -10.75 0.96
N ILE A 224 -0.32 -10.54 1.76
CA ILE A 224 -1.54 -9.81 1.41
C ILE A 224 -1.95 -8.84 2.53
N GLY A 225 -2.52 -7.70 2.13
CA GLY A 225 -3.03 -6.71 3.06
C GLY A 225 -4.05 -5.77 2.41
N LEU A 226 -4.22 -4.60 3.01
CA LEU A 226 -5.06 -3.52 2.49
C LEU A 226 -4.19 -2.39 1.89
N ILE A 227 -4.85 -1.35 1.41
CA ILE A 227 -4.19 -0.08 1.07
C ILE A 227 -4.03 0.77 2.34
N SER A 228 -2.99 1.60 2.42
CA SER A 228 -2.90 2.61 3.49
C SER A 228 -3.69 3.87 3.13
N ALA A 229 -4.10 4.65 4.13
CA ALA A 229 -4.73 5.94 3.88
C ALA A 229 -3.76 6.95 3.24
N ASP A 230 -2.46 6.87 3.55
CA ASP A 230 -1.43 7.66 2.88
C ASP A 230 -1.36 7.35 1.37
N GLU A 231 -1.47 6.08 0.98
CA GLU A 231 -1.52 5.67 -0.44
C GLU A 231 -2.77 6.22 -1.16
N ILE A 232 -3.93 6.27 -0.49
CA ILE A 232 -5.12 6.93 -1.03
C ILE A 232 -4.89 8.43 -1.25
N SER A 233 -4.27 9.10 -0.28
CA SER A 233 -3.96 10.54 -0.37
C SER A 233 -3.02 10.84 -1.52
N MET A 234 -1.97 10.01 -1.67
CA MET A 234 -1.02 10.12 -2.78
C MET A 234 -1.69 9.90 -4.14
N ALA A 235 -2.60 8.92 -4.23
CA ALA A 235 -3.35 8.62 -5.45
C ALA A 235 -4.34 9.71 -5.88
N GLY A 236 -4.73 10.62 -4.98
CA GLY A 236 -5.62 11.74 -5.30
C GLY A 236 -6.85 11.90 -4.41
N GLY A 237 -7.08 11.01 -3.45
CA GLY A 237 -8.10 11.20 -2.42
C GLY A 237 -7.66 12.22 -1.37
N ALA A 238 -8.60 12.75 -0.59
CA ALA A 238 -8.26 13.61 0.55
C ALA A 238 -9.29 13.44 1.68
N TYR A 239 -8.87 13.71 2.91
CA TYR A 239 -9.75 13.60 4.07
C TYR A 239 -10.89 14.62 3.98
N ASN A 240 -12.12 14.13 4.12
CA ASN A 240 -13.36 14.90 4.10
C ASN A 240 -13.59 15.73 2.81
N ILE A 241 -13.00 15.30 1.68
CA ILE A 241 -13.20 15.92 0.36
C ILE A 241 -13.55 14.80 -0.62
N SER A 242 -14.67 14.94 -1.32
CA SER A 242 -15.09 13.97 -2.33
C SER A 242 -14.20 14.05 -3.58
N ASN A 243 -13.89 12.90 -4.17
CA ASN A 243 -13.22 12.81 -5.46
C ASN A 243 -13.62 11.54 -6.19
N THR A 244 -14.43 11.68 -7.23
CA THR A 244 -14.91 10.56 -8.04
C THR A 244 -14.08 10.35 -9.31
N ASN A 245 -13.00 11.11 -9.51
CA ASN A 245 -12.24 11.14 -10.76
C ASN A 245 -10.96 10.31 -10.71
N TYR A 246 -10.33 10.15 -9.54
CA TYR A 246 -9.08 9.42 -9.40
C TYR A 246 -9.25 7.90 -9.51
N TYR A 247 -8.19 7.20 -9.90
CA TYR A 247 -8.26 5.78 -10.30
C TYR A 247 -8.63 4.77 -9.19
N LEU A 248 -8.61 5.18 -7.92
CA LEU A 248 -9.01 4.31 -6.81
C LEU A 248 -10.48 4.50 -6.40
N TYR A 249 -11.18 5.49 -6.96
CA TYR A 249 -12.61 5.65 -6.77
C TYR A 249 -13.36 4.40 -7.28
N SER A 250 -14.18 3.80 -6.43
CA SER A 250 -14.95 2.60 -6.77
C SER A 250 -16.45 2.69 -6.46
N ASN A 251 -16.94 3.86 -6.03
CA ASN A 251 -18.31 4.05 -5.53
C ASN A 251 -18.67 3.06 -4.40
N LYS A 252 -17.68 2.74 -3.54
CA LYS A 252 -17.85 1.82 -2.42
C LYS A 252 -17.15 2.36 -1.19
N TYR A 253 -17.73 2.08 -0.03
CA TYR A 253 -16.98 2.13 1.22
C TYR A 253 -15.97 0.98 1.22
N TYR A 254 -14.69 1.23 1.49
CA TYR A 254 -13.72 0.14 1.69
C TYR A 254 -12.68 0.48 2.75
N TRP A 255 -12.23 -0.56 3.45
CA TRP A 255 -11.26 -0.46 4.53
C TRP A 255 -9.86 -0.08 4.02
N THR A 256 -9.19 0.78 4.78
CA THR A 256 -7.72 0.91 4.72
C THR A 256 -7.13 0.23 5.96
N MET A 257 -5.81 0.01 5.99
CA MET A 257 -5.13 -0.49 7.19
C MET A 257 -4.74 0.60 8.20
N SER A 258 -4.98 1.87 7.89
CA SER A 258 -4.43 2.98 8.68
C SER A 258 -5.36 3.35 9.85
N PRO A 259 -4.87 3.35 11.10
CA PRO A 259 -5.58 3.87 12.26
C PRO A 259 -5.92 5.36 12.12
N TYR A 260 -7.01 5.77 12.78
CA TYR A 260 -7.45 7.17 12.80
C TYR A 260 -7.39 7.75 14.23
N TYR A 261 -8.30 7.34 15.11
CA TYR A 261 -8.27 7.62 16.55
C TYR A 261 -8.93 6.51 17.34
N PHE A 262 -8.67 6.49 18.64
CA PHE A 262 -9.50 5.79 19.60
C PHE A 262 -10.30 6.80 20.40
N ASP A 263 -11.60 6.63 20.42
CA ASP A 263 -12.55 7.58 20.97
C ASP A 263 -12.96 7.21 22.37
N VAL A 264 -13.07 8.23 23.20
CA VAL A 264 -13.55 8.09 24.56
C VAL A 264 -14.72 9.03 24.73
N ASP A 265 -15.93 8.47 24.65
CA ASP A 265 -17.17 9.17 24.95
C ASP A 265 -17.83 8.53 26.19
N ARG A 266 -18.70 9.28 26.87
CA ARG A 266 -19.38 8.86 28.11
C ARG A 266 -20.17 7.56 27.98
N ASN A 267 -20.63 7.23 26.77
CA ASN A 267 -21.52 6.11 26.52
C ASN A 267 -20.84 4.92 25.82
N SER A 268 -19.69 5.13 25.18
CA SER A 268 -19.06 4.12 24.33
C SER A 268 -17.67 4.54 23.89
N ASN A 269 -16.74 3.57 23.84
CA ASN A 269 -15.39 3.77 23.32
C ASN A 269 -15.23 2.98 22.02
N TYR A 270 -14.62 3.59 21.01
CA TYR A 270 -14.47 2.97 19.70
C TYR A 270 -13.10 3.23 19.08
N ALA A 271 -12.43 2.15 18.72
CA ALA A 271 -11.32 2.10 17.78
C ALA A 271 -11.84 2.46 16.39
N ARG A 272 -11.19 3.43 15.74
CA ARG A 272 -11.53 3.86 14.39
C ARG A 272 -10.32 3.83 13.47
N VAL A 273 -10.56 3.35 12.26
CA VAL A 273 -9.58 3.30 11.16
C VAL A 273 -10.08 4.15 9.99
N PHE A 274 -9.16 4.56 9.13
CA PHE A 274 -9.49 5.24 7.88
C PHE A 274 -10.23 4.30 6.93
N ILE A 275 -11.18 4.87 6.20
CA ILE A 275 -11.86 4.23 5.07
C ILE A 275 -11.83 5.18 3.87
N VAL A 276 -12.06 4.62 2.69
CA VAL A 276 -12.55 5.41 1.56
C VAL A 276 -14.07 5.31 1.54
N ASN A 277 -14.76 6.45 1.40
CA ASN A 277 -16.22 6.49 1.33
C ASN A 277 -16.72 6.30 -0.11
N ALA A 278 -18.05 6.14 -0.26
CA ALA A 278 -18.66 5.96 -1.58
C ALA A 278 -18.47 7.15 -2.54
N ASN A 279 -18.05 8.33 -2.07
CA ASN A 279 -17.74 9.49 -2.90
C ASN A 279 -16.22 9.63 -3.19
N GLY A 280 -15.41 8.62 -2.84
CA GLY A 280 -13.96 8.58 -3.08
C GLY A 280 -13.11 9.44 -2.14
N GLY A 281 -13.71 10.02 -1.10
CA GLY A 281 -12.98 10.76 -0.07
C GLY A 281 -12.46 9.83 1.02
N LEU A 282 -11.36 10.23 1.68
CA LEU A 282 -10.95 9.60 2.93
C LEU A 282 -11.88 10.03 4.06
N TYR A 283 -12.27 9.07 4.88
CA TYR A 283 -13.06 9.27 6.10
C TYR A 283 -12.60 8.27 7.16
N TYR A 284 -13.34 8.12 8.25
CA TYR A 284 -13.07 7.12 9.27
C TYR A 284 -14.32 6.33 9.62
N SER A 285 -14.15 5.14 10.18
CA SER A 285 -15.26 4.38 10.77
C SER A 285 -14.79 3.53 11.94
N HIS A 286 -15.75 3.17 12.81
CA HIS A 286 -15.59 2.19 13.86
C HIS A 286 -15.27 0.80 13.26
N VAL A 287 -14.30 0.11 13.86
CA VAL A 287 -13.77 -1.17 13.32
C VAL A 287 -14.80 -2.30 13.29
N ASP A 288 -15.85 -2.22 14.10
CA ASP A 288 -16.97 -3.16 14.17
C ASP A 288 -18.13 -2.77 13.23
N TRP A 289 -17.94 -1.83 12.31
CA TRP A 289 -18.97 -1.44 11.33
C TRP A 289 -19.08 -2.43 10.18
N ALA A 290 -20.21 -3.12 10.04
CA ALA A 290 -20.43 -4.11 8.98
C ALA A 290 -20.94 -3.46 7.67
N ALA A 291 -20.22 -2.49 7.11
CA ALA A 291 -20.60 -1.85 5.84
C ALA A 291 -19.46 -1.70 4.84
N PRO A 292 -18.20 -1.41 5.22
CA PRO A 292 -17.15 -1.29 4.25
C PRO A 292 -16.78 -2.65 3.63
N ASN A 293 -16.32 -2.57 2.39
CA ASN A 293 -15.94 -3.68 1.55
C ASN A 293 -14.41 -3.88 1.60
N ILE A 294 -13.95 -4.97 0.98
CA ILE A 294 -12.56 -5.38 1.04
C ILE A 294 -11.93 -5.32 -0.35
N ARG A 295 -10.80 -4.61 -0.46
CA ARG A 295 -9.97 -4.56 -1.67
C ARG A 295 -8.55 -5.04 -1.33
N PRO A 296 -8.21 -6.28 -1.70
CA PRO A 296 -6.88 -6.81 -1.47
C PRO A 296 -5.79 -5.97 -2.12
N VAL A 297 -4.65 -5.89 -1.43
CA VAL A 297 -3.40 -5.35 -1.95
C VAL A 297 -2.33 -6.42 -1.86
N ILE A 298 -1.57 -6.57 -2.93
CA ILE A 298 -0.38 -7.43 -3.02
C ILE A 298 0.78 -6.65 -3.65
N ASN A 299 1.99 -7.13 -3.45
CA ASN A 299 3.17 -6.66 -4.18
C ASN A 299 3.59 -7.75 -5.16
N ILE A 300 3.66 -7.45 -6.45
CA ILE A 300 4.17 -8.38 -7.46
C ILE A 300 5.70 -8.34 -7.41
N GLU A 301 6.35 -9.50 -7.51
CA GLU A 301 7.81 -9.62 -7.48
C GLU A 301 8.51 -8.75 -8.53
N SER A 302 9.68 -8.20 -8.19
CA SER A 302 10.44 -7.30 -9.06
C SER A 302 11.10 -8.00 -10.26
N ASN A 303 11.24 -9.32 -10.21
CA ASN A 303 11.86 -10.13 -11.26
C ASN A 303 10.87 -10.62 -12.33
N VAL A 304 9.58 -10.25 -12.24
CA VAL A 304 8.60 -10.60 -13.26
C VAL A 304 8.87 -9.84 -14.56
N ILE A 305 8.62 -10.48 -15.70
CA ILE A 305 8.70 -9.81 -17.01
C ILE A 305 7.33 -9.25 -17.36
N ILE A 306 7.26 -7.96 -17.69
CA ILE A 306 6.09 -7.40 -18.38
C ILE A 306 6.12 -7.94 -19.81
N SER A 307 5.17 -8.80 -20.12
CA SER A 307 5.10 -9.54 -21.38
C SER A 307 4.55 -8.70 -22.53
N SER A 308 3.61 -7.82 -22.21
CA SER A 308 2.80 -7.03 -23.14
C SER A 308 1.91 -6.06 -22.34
N GLY A 309 1.18 -5.21 -23.05
CA GLY A 309 0.27 -4.22 -22.47
C GLY A 309 0.86 -2.82 -22.43
N ASN A 310 -0.03 -1.82 -22.44
CA ASN A 310 0.33 -0.41 -22.24
C ASN A 310 -0.32 0.17 -20.97
N GLY A 311 -0.87 -0.71 -20.12
CA GLY A 311 -1.52 -0.33 -18.87
C GLY A 311 -2.92 0.24 -19.03
N THR A 312 -3.48 0.31 -20.25
CA THR A 312 -4.89 0.72 -20.43
C THR A 312 -5.85 -0.40 -20.04
N SER A 313 -7.10 -0.08 -19.74
CA SER A 313 -8.13 -1.10 -19.45
C SER A 313 -8.30 -2.10 -20.60
N SER A 314 -8.28 -1.62 -21.85
CA SER A 314 -8.35 -2.48 -23.05
C SER A 314 -7.08 -3.29 -23.30
N ASN A 315 -5.94 -2.87 -22.76
CA ASN A 315 -4.64 -3.51 -22.98
C ASN A 315 -3.76 -3.42 -21.71
N PRO A 316 -4.16 -4.11 -20.63
CA PRO A 316 -3.48 -4.02 -19.34
C PRO A 316 -2.09 -4.63 -19.42
N PHE A 317 -1.20 -4.24 -18.51
CA PHE A 317 0.08 -4.93 -18.36
C PHE A 317 -0.14 -6.40 -17.98
N VAL A 318 0.51 -7.31 -18.70
CA VAL A 318 0.43 -8.76 -18.45
C VAL A 318 1.80 -9.29 -18.08
N LEU A 319 1.88 -10.10 -17.03
CA LEU A 319 3.14 -10.67 -16.55
C LEU A 319 3.46 -12.00 -17.24
N LYS A 320 4.72 -12.20 -17.66
CA LYS A 320 5.27 -13.49 -18.06
C LYS A 320 6.06 -14.07 -16.90
N SER A 321 5.83 -15.34 -16.60
CA SER A 321 6.71 -16.09 -15.69
C SER A 321 8.07 -16.30 -16.36
N LEU A 322 9.15 -15.98 -15.66
CA LEU A 322 10.45 -16.57 -15.93
C LEU A 322 10.54 -17.83 -15.07
N GLY A 323 10.77 -18.99 -15.71
CA GLY A 323 11.21 -20.17 -14.95
C GLY A 323 12.47 -19.84 -14.16
N SER A 324 12.66 -20.50 -13.01
CA SER A 324 13.68 -20.24 -11.97
C SER A 324 15.16 -20.22 -12.44
N PHE A 325 15.42 -20.36 -13.73
CA PHE A 325 16.74 -20.45 -14.36
C PHE A 325 17.46 -19.10 -14.55
N PHE A 326 16.75 -17.97 -14.52
CA PHE A 326 17.37 -16.66 -14.75
C PHE A 326 18.10 -16.05 -13.55
N PHE A 327 17.99 -16.68 -12.36
CA PHE A 327 18.63 -16.20 -11.14
C PHE A 327 20.16 -16.20 -11.22
N PHE A 328 20.76 -17.04 -12.06
CA PHE A 328 22.23 -17.15 -12.16
C PHE A 328 22.91 -16.04 -12.98
N LEU A 329 22.22 -15.34 -13.88
CA LEU A 329 22.89 -14.35 -14.75
C LEU A 329 23.04 -12.96 -14.14
N LYS A 330 22.12 -12.50 -13.28
CA LYS A 330 22.20 -11.15 -12.69
C LYS A 330 23.37 -11.01 -11.70
N PHE A 331 23.78 -12.08 -11.01
CA PHE A 331 24.97 -12.05 -10.15
C PHE A 331 26.30 -12.10 -10.92
N MET A 332 26.35 -12.68 -12.12
CA MET A 332 27.60 -12.73 -12.89
C MET A 332 28.02 -11.40 -13.53
N HIS A 333 27.08 -10.46 -13.73
CA HIS A 333 27.44 -9.12 -14.27
C HIS A 333 28.07 -8.20 -13.23
N LEU A 334 27.89 -8.45 -11.93
CA LEU A 334 28.51 -7.69 -10.84
C LEU A 334 29.89 -8.22 -10.42
N VAL A 335 30.28 -9.42 -10.87
CA VAL A 335 31.56 -10.06 -10.48
C VAL A 335 32.61 -10.03 -11.60
N LYS A 336 32.25 -9.68 -12.84
CA LYS A 336 33.20 -9.57 -13.97
C LYS A 336 33.75 -8.16 -14.22
N THR A 337 34.06 -7.42 -13.17
CA THR A 337 34.98 -6.28 -13.24
C THR A 337 35.80 -6.21 -11.93
N LYS A 338 36.83 -7.05 -11.84
CA LYS A 338 38.01 -6.81 -11.01
C LYS A 338 39.25 -7.17 -11.81
#